data_AF-A0A2M7ZIK7-F1
#
_entry.id   AF-A0A2M7ZIK7-F1
#
_cell.length_a   1.000
_cell.length_b   1.000
_cell.length_c   1.000
_cell.angle_alpha   90.00
_cell.angle_beta   90.00
_cell.angle_gamma   90.00
#
_symmetry.space_group_name_H-M   'P 1'
#
loop_
_entity.id
_entity.type
_entity.pdbx_description
1 polymer ?
#
loop_
_entity_poly.entity_id
_entity_poly.type
_entity_poly.pdbx_seq_one_letter_code
_entity_poly.pdbx_strand_id
1 'polypeptide(L)'
;MKKITVVGAGNVGATTVQRLAEKHLCNEIVLLDILEGIPQGKALDIWESAPVELFDTKIKGTNSYAETANSDLVIITAGLPRKPGMSRDDLLASNTKIVKDVTKNIADNSPQA
;
A
#
# COMPACT_ATOMS: atom_id res chain seq x y z
N MET A 1 -0.49 13.35 -10.42
CA MET A 1 0.56 12.52 -9.78
C MET A 1 0.87 11.38 -10.73
N LYS A 2 2.14 11.04 -10.91
CA LYS A 2 2.55 9.89 -11.71
C LYS A 2 2.38 8.59 -10.92
N LYS A 3 2.78 8.56 -9.64
CA LYS A 3 2.87 7.31 -8.88
C LYS A 3 2.46 7.46 -7.42
N ILE A 4 1.62 6.55 -6.93
CA ILE A 4 1.23 6.47 -5.51
C ILE A 4 1.64 5.09 -4.95
N THR A 5 2.21 5.05 -3.76
CA THR A 5 2.43 3.79 -3.03
C THR A 5 1.44 3.65 -1.89
N VAL A 6 0.79 2.48 -1.79
CA VAL A 6 -0.01 2.08 -0.64
C VAL A 6 0.73 0.94 0.08
N VAL A 7 1.09 1.16 1.35
CA VAL A 7 1.76 0.17 2.19
C VAL A 7 0.73 -0.53 3.07
N GLY A 8 0.64 -1.85 2.95
CA GLY A 8 -0.36 -2.72 3.56
C GLY A 8 -1.43 -3.14 2.54
N ALA A 9 -1.52 -4.43 2.25
CA ALA A 9 -2.50 -5.05 1.36
C ALA A 9 -3.67 -5.70 2.12
N GLY A 10 -3.91 -5.28 3.37
CA GLY A 10 -5.13 -5.59 4.09
C GLY A 10 -6.37 -4.93 3.46
N ASN A 11 -7.53 -5.10 4.08
CA ASN A 11 -8.80 -4.59 3.52
C ASN A 11 -8.78 -3.08 3.26
N VAL A 12 -8.19 -2.30 4.18
CA VAL A 12 -8.10 -0.84 4.04
C VAL A 12 -7.22 -0.46 2.84
N GLY A 13 -6.03 -1.05 2.72
CA GLY A 13 -5.12 -0.76 1.61
C GLY A 13 -5.68 -1.19 0.26
N ALA A 14 -6.27 -2.39 0.18
CA ALA A 14 -6.93 -2.87 -1.04
C ALA A 14 -8.06 -1.93 -1.50
N THR A 15 -8.91 -1.52 -0.56
CA THR A 15 -10.00 -0.56 -0.85
C THR A 15 -9.44 0.80 -1.27
N THR A 16 -8.36 1.24 -0.64
CA THR A 16 -7.69 2.51 -0.98
C THR A 16 -7.17 2.47 -2.42
N VAL A 17 -6.45 1.40 -2.80
CA VAL A 17 -5.97 1.18 -4.17
C VAL A 17 -7.11 1.22 -5.17
N GLN A 18 -8.18 0.48 -4.91
CA GLN A 18 -9.36 0.45 -5.77
C GLN A 18 -9.96 1.85 -5.96
N ARG A 19 -10.17 2.60 -4.88
CA ARG A 19 -10.73 3.97 -4.97
C ARG A 19 -9.79 4.97 -5.66
N LEU A 20 -8.48 4.82 -5.50
CA LEU A 20 -7.50 5.65 -6.21
C LEU A 20 -7.56 5.41 -7.72
N ALA A 21 -7.69 4.13 -8.12
CA ALA A 21 -7.77 3.71 -9.52
C ALA A 21 -9.07 4.16 -10.18
N GLU A 22 -10.23 3.87 -9.57
CA GLU A 22 -11.57 4.27 -10.05
C GLU A 22 -11.73 5.80 -10.18
N LYS A 23 -10.98 6.57 -9.40
CA LYS A 23 -10.99 8.04 -9.43
C LYS A 23 -9.92 8.65 -10.33
N HIS A 24 -9.11 7.84 -11.03
CA HIS A 24 -8.02 8.28 -11.91
C HIS A 24 -7.05 9.26 -11.24
N LEU A 25 -6.72 9.05 -9.97
CA LEU A 25 -5.92 10.02 -9.19
C LEU A 25 -4.41 9.94 -9.50
N CYS A 26 -3.95 8.90 -10.19
CA CYS A 26 -2.56 8.73 -10.62
C CYS A 26 -2.46 7.77 -11.81
N ASN A 27 -1.28 7.69 -12.42
CA ASN A 27 -1.04 6.77 -13.55
C ASN A 27 -0.62 5.36 -13.09
N GLU A 28 0.05 5.26 -11.94
CA GLU A 28 0.57 4.02 -11.38
C GLU A 28 0.35 3.95 -9.88
N ILE A 29 -0.09 2.80 -9.39
CA ILE A 29 -0.19 2.47 -7.97
C ILE A 29 0.71 1.27 -7.67
N VAL A 30 1.51 1.39 -6.61
CA VAL A 30 2.26 0.26 -6.03
C VAL A 30 1.62 -0.16 -4.73
N LEU A 31 1.12 -1.38 -4.66
CA LEU A 31 0.60 -2.01 -3.45
C LEU A 31 1.72 -2.87 -2.84
N LEU A 32 2.29 -2.41 -1.73
CA LEU A 32 3.37 -3.09 -1.02
C LEU A 32 2.83 -3.82 0.21
N ASP A 33 3.17 -5.08 0.40
CA ASP A 33 2.95 -5.81 1.66
C ASP A 33 4.10 -6.80 1.93
N ILE A 34 4.22 -7.30 3.15
CA ILE A 34 5.20 -8.32 3.52
C ILE A 34 4.71 -9.74 3.22
N LEU A 35 3.39 -9.95 3.12
CA LEU A 35 2.79 -11.24 2.83
C LEU A 35 2.89 -11.54 1.33
N GLU A 36 3.75 -12.48 0.95
CA GLU A 36 3.93 -12.86 -0.44
C GLU A 36 2.64 -13.36 -1.10
N GLY A 37 2.44 -13.01 -2.36
CA GLY A 37 1.26 -13.39 -3.16
C GLY A 37 0.02 -12.55 -2.89
N ILE A 38 -0.14 -11.99 -1.68
CA ILE A 38 -1.31 -11.16 -1.33
C ILE A 38 -1.36 -9.83 -2.11
N PRO A 39 -0.31 -8.98 -2.12
CA PRO A 39 -0.38 -7.73 -2.85
C PRO A 39 -0.48 -7.96 -4.37
N GLN A 40 0.20 -8.99 -4.91
CA GLN A 40 0.13 -9.36 -6.33
C GLN A 40 -1.28 -9.79 -6.72
N GLY A 41 -1.87 -10.71 -5.95
CA GLY A 41 -3.23 -11.21 -6.22
C GLY A 41 -4.26 -10.09 -6.15
N LYS A 42 -4.19 -9.21 -5.14
CA LYS A 42 -5.11 -8.07 -5.01
C LYS A 42 -4.92 -7.03 -6.09
N ALA A 43 -3.68 -6.72 -6.47
CA ALA A 43 -3.42 -5.81 -7.57
C ALA A 43 -3.96 -6.33 -8.89
N LEU A 44 -3.79 -7.63 -9.15
CA LEU A 44 -4.33 -8.30 -10.34
C LEU A 44 -5.86 -8.27 -10.34
N ASP A 45 -6.50 -8.70 -9.26
CA ASP A 45 -7.97 -8.74 -9.10
C ASP A 45 -8.61 -7.35 -9.34
N ILE A 46 -8.04 -6.30 -8.74
CA ILE A 46 -8.51 -4.93 -8.99
C ILE A 46 -8.29 -4.54 -10.46
N TRP A 47 -7.12 -4.84 -11.04
CA TRP A 47 -6.83 -4.45 -12.42
C TRP A 47 -7.69 -5.19 -13.45
N GLU A 48 -8.13 -6.41 -13.16
CA GLU A 48 -9.05 -7.18 -14.00
C GLU A 48 -10.47 -6.55 -14.05
N SER A 49 -10.87 -5.74 -13.06
CA SER A 49 -12.12 -4.99 -13.10
C SER A 49 -12.07 -3.73 -13.97
N ALA A 50 -10.87 -3.28 -14.36
CA ALA A 50 -10.64 -2.04 -15.09
C ALA A 50 -11.50 -1.86 -16.36
N PRO A 51 -11.75 -2.89 -17.22
CA PRO A 51 -12.62 -2.74 -18.38
C PRO A 51 -14.10 -2.46 -18.04
N VAL A 52 -14.55 -2.87 -16.86
CA VAL A 52 -15.93 -2.69 -16.39
C VAL A 52 -16.08 -1.39 -15.62
N GLU A 53 -15.12 -1.09 -14.74
CA GLU A 53 -15.09 0.13 -13.90
C GLU A 53 -14.48 1.34 -14.63
N LEU A 54 -14.04 1.16 -15.88
CA LEU A 54 -13.59 2.19 -16.82
C LEU A 54 -12.38 3.02 -16.35
N PHE A 55 -11.38 2.36 -15.75
CA PHE A 55 -10.12 3.02 -15.37
C PHE A 55 -8.89 2.43 -16.07
N ASP A 56 -7.79 3.19 -16.08
CA ASP A 56 -6.53 2.85 -16.76
C ASP A 56 -5.28 3.05 -15.86
N THR A 57 -5.49 3.29 -14.56
CA THR A 57 -4.42 3.41 -13.55
C THR A 57 -3.71 2.08 -13.31
N LYS A 58 -2.47 1.91 -13.78
CA LYS A 58 -1.73 0.64 -13.61
C LYS A 58 -1.53 0.30 -12.14
N ILE A 59 -1.74 -0.97 -11.76
CA ILE A 59 -1.58 -1.41 -10.37
C ILE A 59 -0.55 -2.54 -10.32
N LYS A 60 0.47 -2.38 -9.46
CA LYS A 60 1.51 -3.38 -9.23
C LYS A 60 1.52 -3.80 -7.76
N GLY A 61 1.29 -5.09 -7.52
CA GLY A 61 1.51 -5.70 -6.21
C GLY A 61 2.97 -6.12 -6.04
N THR A 62 3.57 -5.87 -4.87
CA THR A 62 4.97 -6.20 -4.61
C THR A 62 5.24 -6.47 -3.12
N ASN A 63 6.35 -7.13 -2.85
CA ASN A 63 6.94 -7.27 -1.51
C ASN A 63 8.25 -6.48 -1.35
N SER A 64 8.70 -5.78 -2.41
CA SER A 64 9.98 -5.06 -2.42
C SER A 64 9.78 -3.55 -2.37
N TYR A 65 10.47 -2.88 -1.44
CA TYR A 65 10.51 -1.43 -1.36
C TYR A 65 11.16 -0.76 -2.58
N ALA A 66 12.02 -1.45 -3.32
CA ALA A 66 12.62 -0.89 -4.53
C ALA A 66 11.57 -0.47 -5.58
N GLU A 67 10.45 -1.19 -5.61
CA GLU A 67 9.33 -0.89 -6.50
C GLU A 67 8.56 0.36 -6.08
N THR A 68 8.74 0.85 -4.85
CA THR A 68 8.12 2.09 -4.36
C THR A 68 8.86 3.34 -4.80
N ALA A 69 10.00 3.21 -5.49
CA ALA A 69 10.85 4.32 -5.85
C ALA A 69 10.15 5.37 -6.70
N ASN A 70 10.46 6.64 -6.42
CA ASN A 70 9.93 7.84 -7.07
C ASN A 70 8.39 7.96 -7.00
N SER A 71 7.78 7.54 -5.90
CA SER A 71 6.36 7.83 -5.62
C SER A 71 6.18 9.30 -5.26
N ASP A 72 5.07 9.89 -5.70
CA ASP A 72 4.68 11.28 -5.38
C ASP A 72 3.86 11.37 -4.07
N LEU A 73 3.28 10.25 -3.64
CA LEU A 73 2.50 10.14 -2.40
C LEU A 73 2.61 8.71 -1.87
N VAL A 74 2.72 8.58 -0.55
CA VAL A 74 2.76 7.29 0.15
C VAL A 74 1.67 7.24 1.22
N ILE A 75 0.83 6.21 1.16
CA ILE A 75 -0.25 5.97 2.11
C ILE A 75 0.08 4.73 2.94
N ILE A 76 0.27 4.91 4.25
CA ILE A 76 0.60 3.80 5.17
C ILE A 76 -0.69 3.31 5.83
N THR A 77 -1.11 2.11 5.44
CA THR A 77 -2.23 1.38 6.06
C THR A 77 -1.77 0.12 6.80
N ALA A 78 -0.48 -0.21 6.68
CA ALA A 78 0.15 -1.33 7.36
C ALA A 78 0.15 -1.13 8.88
N GLY A 79 -0.28 -2.17 9.58
CA GLY A 79 -0.33 -2.19 11.03
C GLY A 79 -0.88 -3.52 11.51
N LEU A 80 -0.61 -3.82 12.77
CA LEU A 80 -1.17 -4.99 13.44
C LEU A 80 -2.55 -4.64 14.02
N PRO A 81 -3.57 -5.49 13.78
CA PRO A 81 -4.81 -5.37 14.52
C PRO A 81 -4.59 -5.76 15.98
N ARG A 82 -5.42 -5.21 16.88
CA ARG A 82 -5.40 -5.57 18.29
C ARG A 82 -5.72 -7.06 18.45
N LYS A 83 -4.84 -7.80 19.13
CA LYS A 83 -5.06 -9.21 19.46
C LYS A 83 -5.71 -9.36 20.85
N PRO A 84 -6.45 -10.45 21.12
CA PRO A 84 -6.93 -10.75 22.47
C PRO A 84 -5.77 -10.73 23.48
N GLY A 85 -5.98 -10.12 24.64
CA GLY A 85 -4.96 -9.98 25.69
C GLY A 85 -3.95 -8.84 25.47
N MET A 86 -3.98 -8.13 24.34
CA MET A 86 -3.07 -7.01 24.07
C MET A 86 -3.57 -5.70 24.71
N SER A 87 -2.69 -5.01 25.43
CA SER A 87 -2.98 -3.67 25.96
C SER A 87 -2.94 -2.60 24.86
N ARG A 88 -3.37 -1.39 25.18
CA ARG A 88 -3.32 -0.26 24.24
C ARG A 88 -1.88 0.15 23.95
N ASP A 89 -1.02 0.07 24.96
CA ASP A 89 0.40 0.44 24.87
C ASP A 89 1.21 -0.60 24.08
N ASP A 90 0.91 -1.90 24.25
CA ASP A 90 1.54 -2.96 23.45
C ASP A 90 1.24 -2.82 21.95
N LEU A 91 -0.03 -2.48 21.64
CA LEU A 91 -0.47 -2.25 20.28
C LEU A 91 0.22 -1.01 19.68
N LEU A 92 0.30 0.07 20.45
CA LEU A 92 0.98 1.29 20.05
C LEU A 92 2.47 1.01 19.78
N ALA A 93 3.17 0.38 20.72
CA ALA A 93 4.59 0.06 20.59
C ALA A 93 4.89 -0.82 19.37
N SER A 94 4.02 -1.79 19.08
CA SER A 94 4.15 -2.65 17.90
C SER A 94 3.96 -1.87 16.60
N ASN A 95 2.92 -1.04 16.50
CA ASN A 95 2.66 -0.24 15.30
C ASN A 95 3.67 0.89 15.10
N THR A 96 4.21 1.49 16.17
CA THR A 96 5.28 2.48 16.07
C THR A 96 6.52 1.91 15.40
N LYS A 97 6.89 0.65 15.70
CA LYS A 97 8.01 -0.03 15.03
C LYS A 97 7.74 -0.21 13.53
N ILE A 98 6.56 -0.72 13.18
CA ILE A 98 6.13 -0.91 11.78
C ILE A 98 6.19 0.41 11.01
N VAL A 99 5.54 1.46 11.53
CA VAL A 99 5.50 2.77 10.86
C VAL A 99 6.89 3.35 10.71
N LYS A 100 7.76 3.22 11.72
CA LYS A 100 9.15 3.69 11.65
C LYS A 100 9.93 2.97 10.55
N ASP A 101 9.83 1.65 10.48
CA ASP A 101 10.55 0.85 9.48
C ASP A 101 10.05 1.13 8.06
N VAL A 102 8.73 1.23 7.88
CA VAL A 102 8.11 1.62 6.61
C VAL A 102 8.60 3.01 6.19
N THR A 103 8.49 4.00 7.08
CA THR A 103 8.84 5.39 6.77
C THR A 103 10.31 5.51 6.38
N LYS A 104 11.21 4.79 7.07
CA LYS A 104 12.63 4.78 6.73
C LYS A 104 12.88 4.24 5.31
N ASN A 105 12.35 3.05 4.99
CA ASN A 105 12.53 2.48 3.66
C ASN A 105 11.92 3.35 2.56
N ILE A 106 10.77 3.98 2.84
CA ILE A 106 10.14 4.92 1.90
C ILE A 106 11.01 6.15 1.70
N ALA A 107 11.56 6.75 2.76
CA ALA A 107 12.46 7.90 2.62
C ALA A 107 13.72 7.57 1.81
N ASP A 108 14.24 6.34 1.94
CA ASP A 108 15.40 5.88 1.18
C ASP A 108 15.10 5.69 -0.32
N ASN A 109 13.87 5.31 -0.69
CA ASN A 109 13.49 5.01 -2.09
C ASN A 109 12.72 6.15 -2.79
N SER A 110 12.02 6.98 -2.03
CA SER A 110 11.15 8.06 -2.49
C SER A 110 11.28 9.29 -1.59
N PRO A 111 12.46 9.95 -1.56
CA PRO A 111 12.74 11.07 -0.66
C PRO A 111 11.94 12.36 -0.97
N GLN A 112 11.21 12.39 -2.09
CA GLN A 112 10.40 13.53 -2.54
C GLN A 112 8.88 13.28 -2.43
N ALA A 113 8.49 12.14 -1.83
CA ALA A 113 7.10 11.80 -1.58
C ALA A 113 6.49 12.60 -0.41
#